data_AF-A0AAQ2D9T8-F1
#
_entry.id   AF-A0AAQ2D9T8-F1
#
_cell.length_a   1.000
_cell.length_b   1.000
_cell.length_c   1.000
_cell.angle_alpha   90.00
_cell.angle_beta   90.00
_cell.angle_gamma   90.00
#
_symmetry.space_group_name_H-M   'P 1'
#
loop_
_entity.id
_entity.type
_entity.pdbx_description
1 polymer ?
#
loop_
_entity_poly.entity_id
_entity_poly.type
_entity_poly.pdbx_seq_one_letter_code
_entity_poly.pdbx_strand_id
1 'polypeptide(L)'
;MTVCCPDCGFTTDNLPPTHKCPECGEFSHDWLIYDWEEFVAIKRRHIKYNVAILGGLLINVLLALALQSSNAFQWFLTLLAIPAIISCLRCRRRLRARSAYKGHEVGVFFPWFSGLGGL
;
A
#
# COMPACT_ATOMS: atom_id res chain seq x y z
N MET A 1 13.79 -15.67 4.29
CA MET A 1 12.86 -14.69 3.66
C MET A 1 13.56 -14.24 2.40
N THR A 2 13.02 -14.48 1.22
CA THR A 2 13.77 -14.15 0.00
C THR A 2 13.76 -12.64 -0.22
N VAL A 3 14.94 -12.03 -0.21
CA VAL A 3 15.15 -10.60 -0.47
C VAL A 3 15.86 -10.44 -1.82
N CYS A 4 15.53 -9.37 -2.52
CA CYS A 4 15.97 -9.08 -3.87
C CYS A 4 16.67 -7.72 -3.91
N CYS A 5 17.84 -7.67 -4.54
CA CYS A 5 18.51 -6.42 -4.86
C CYS A 5 17.71 -5.67 -5.93
N PRO A 6 17.34 -4.38 -5.70
CA PRO A 6 16.53 -3.63 -6.65
C PRO A 6 17.24 -3.34 -7.98
N ASP A 7 18.58 -3.30 -7.98
CA ASP A 7 19.38 -2.90 -9.14
C ASP A 7 19.65 -4.06 -10.10
N CYS A 8 20.15 -5.19 -9.58
CA CYS A 8 20.51 -6.35 -10.41
C CYS A 8 19.52 -7.52 -10.34
N GLY A 9 18.55 -7.50 -9.42
CA GLY A 9 17.59 -8.59 -9.25
C GLY A 9 18.13 -9.84 -8.54
N PHE A 10 19.34 -9.77 -7.98
CA PHE A 10 19.93 -10.87 -7.22
C PHE A 10 19.08 -11.21 -5.99
N THR A 11 18.70 -12.49 -5.85
CA THR A 11 17.89 -12.99 -4.74
C THR A 11 18.73 -13.75 -3.72
N THR A 12 18.52 -13.47 -2.44
CA THR A 12 19.17 -14.18 -1.33
C THR A 12 18.18 -14.43 -0.18
N ASP A 13 18.44 -15.44 0.65
CA ASP A 13 17.56 -15.81 1.76
C ASP A 13 17.69 -14.91 2.99
N ASN A 14 18.76 -14.10 3.06
CA ASN A 14 19.06 -13.21 4.17
C ASN A 14 19.56 -11.86 3.66
N LEU A 15 19.09 -10.79 4.29
CA LEU A 15 19.57 -9.44 4.01
C LEU A 15 21.07 -9.36 4.34
N PRO A 16 21.95 -8.98 3.39
CA PRO A 16 23.37 -8.87 3.69
C PRO A 16 23.58 -7.80 4.77
N PRO A 17 24.41 -8.08 5.80
CA PRO A 17 24.57 -7.19 6.95
C PRO A 17 25.15 -5.81 6.56
N THR A 18 25.84 -5.74 5.43
CA THR A 18 26.40 -4.51 4.87
C THR A 18 25.43 -3.79 3.93
N HIS A 19 24.24 -4.34 3.67
CA HIS A 19 23.27 -3.88 2.67
C HIS A 19 23.84 -3.75 1.24
N LYS A 20 25.05 -4.27 1.00
CA LYS A 20 25.67 -4.34 -0.32
C LYS A 20 25.30 -5.65 -0.99
N CYS A 21 24.91 -5.56 -2.26
CA CYS A 21 24.65 -6.73 -3.06
C CYS A 21 25.98 -7.45 -3.36
N PRO A 22 26.07 -8.77 -3.15
CA PRO A 22 27.29 -9.53 -3.42
C PRO A 22 27.59 -9.66 -4.93
N GLU A 23 26.61 -9.48 -5.81
CA GLU A 23 26.82 -9.57 -7.27
C GLU A 23 27.17 -8.24 -7.92
N CYS A 24 26.36 -7.19 -7.72
CA CYS A 24 26.65 -5.88 -8.34
C CYS A 24 27.53 -4.97 -7.48
N GLY A 25 27.75 -5.31 -6.20
CA GLY A 25 28.53 -4.50 -5.27
C GLY A 25 27.84 -3.20 -4.82
N GLU A 26 26.67 -2.88 -5.37
CA GLU A 26 25.92 -1.68 -5.02
C GLU A 26 25.30 -1.81 -3.64
N PHE A 27 25.35 -0.69 -2.90
CA PHE A 27 24.66 -0.54 -1.64
C PHE A 27 23.22 -0.12 -1.91
N SER A 28 22.26 -0.88 -1.39
CA SER A 28 20.86 -0.50 -1.43
C SER A 28 20.27 -0.55 -0.03
N HIS A 29 19.61 0.54 0.38
CA HIS A 29 18.85 0.55 1.62
C HIS A 29 17.49 -0.16 1.45
N ASP A 30 16.98 -0.18 0.21
CA ASP A 30 15.61 -0.53 -0.14
C ASP A 30 15.54 -1.94 -0.74
N TRP A 31 16.14 -2.93 -0.05
CA TRP A 31 16.03 -4.32 -0.46
C TRP A 31 14.56 -4.75 -0.49
N LEU A 32 14.15 -5.39 -1.58
CA LEU A 32 12.77 -5.78 -1.81
C LEU A 32 12.53 -7.19 -1.28
N ILE A 33 11.47 -7.40 -0.51
CA ILE A 33 11.02 -8.73 -0.12
C ILE A 33 10.25 -9.36 -1.26
N TYR A 34 10.71 -10.51 -1.73
CA TYR A 34 10.04 -11.31 -2.75
C TYR A 34 9.07 -12.32 -2.12
N ASP A 35 8.05 -11.82 -1.42
CA ASP A 35 6.93 -12.62 -0.92
C ASP A 35 5.61 -12.13 -1.52
N TRP A 36 5.12 -12.86 -2.52
CA TRP A 36 3.86 -12.52 -3.17
C TRP A 36 2.65 -12.78 -2.28
N GLU A 37 2.68 -13.80 -1.43
CA GLU A 37 1.52 -14.17 -0.60
C GLU A 37 1.31 -13.14 0.50
N GLU A 38 2.40 -12.72 1.15
CA GLU A 38 2.39 -11.63 2.13
C GLU A 38 1.93 -10.32 1.48
N PHE A 39 2.48 -9.97 0.32
CA PHE A 39 2.07 -8.79 -0.43
C PHE A 39 0.56 -8.80 -0.75
N VAL A 40 0.04 -9.94 -1.22
CA VAL A 40 -1.39 -10.11 -1.48
C VAL A 40 -2.22 -9.94 -0.21
N ALA A 41 -1.79 -10.52 0.91
CA ALA A 41 -2.47 -10.39 2.19
C ALA A 41 -2.54 -8.92 2.65
N ILE A 42 -1.43 -8.18 2.56
CA ILE A 42 -1.36 -6.75 2.89
C ILE A 42 -2.30 -5.94 1.99
N LYS A 43 -2.24 -6.12 0.67
CA LYS A 43 -3.11 -5.36 -0.26
C LYS A 43 -4.59 -5.71 -0.10
N ARG A 44 -4.94 -6.96 0.19
CA ARG A 44 -6.33 -7.35 0.52
C ARG A 44 -6.79 -6.69 1.81
N ARG A 45 -5.94 -6.62 2.84
CA ARG A 45 -6.24 -5.92 4.09
C ARG A 45 -6.47 -4.41 3.85
N HIS A 46 -5.64 -3.77 3.02
CA HIS A 46 -5.84 -2.37 2.63
C HIS A 46 -7.18 -2.15 1.92
N ILE A 47 -7.57 -3.04 0.99
CA ILE A 47 -8.89 -2.97 0.34
C ILE A 47 -10.01 -3.06 1.37
N LYS A 48 -9.93 -3.97 2.36
CA LYS A 48 -10.93 -4.09 3.42
C LYS A 48 -11.05 -2.80 4.22
N TYR A 49 -9.94 -2.19 4.64
CA TYR A 49 -9.97 -0.91 5.36
C TYR A 49 -10.55 0.22 4.51
N ASN A 50 -10.14 0.34 3.24
CA ASN A 50 -10.68 1.34 2.32
C ASN A 50 -12.20 1.20 2.16
N VAL A 51 -12.71 -0.04 2.05
CA VAL A 51 -14.16 -0.30 1.96
C VAL A 51 -14.88 0.07 3.25
N ALA A 52 -14.31 -0.26 4.42
CA ALA A 52 -14.89 0.11 5.71
C ALA A 52 -14.99 1.63 5.89
N ILE A 53 -13.93 2.36 5.50
CA ILE A 53 -13.90 3.82 5.52
C ILE A 53 -14.98 4.38 4.58
N LEU A 54 -15.06 3.89 3.34
CA LEU A 54 -16.08 4.35 2.40
C LEU A 54 -17.50 4.09 2.92
N GLY A 55 -17.72 2.95 3.59
CA GLY A 55 -18.98 2.67 4.28
C GLY A 55 -19.29 3.68 5.39
N GLY A 56 -18.31 4.00 6.24
CA GLY A 56 -18.45 5.01 7.29
C GLY A 56 -18.74 6.42 6.73
N LEU A 57 -18.05 6.80 5.64
CA LEU A 57 -18.30 8.08 4.96
C LEU A 57 -19.69 8.13 4.33
N LEU A 58 -20.16 7.03 3.76
CA LEU A 58 -21.52 6.94 3.23
C LEU A 58 -22.56 7.16 4.33
N ILE A 59 -22.40 6.51 5.49
CA ILE A 59 -23.26 6.72 6.65
C ILE A 59 -23.22 8.19 7.11
N ASN A 60 -22.03 8.79 7.18
CA ASN A 60 -21.86 10.20 7.53
C ASN A 60 -22.61 11.14 6.57
N VAL A 61 -22.51 10.91 5.26
CA VAL A 61 -23.23 11.69 4.24
C VAL A 61 -24.74 11.50 4.37
N LEU A 62 -25.22 10.27 4.52
CA LEU A 62 -26.66 10.00 4.70
C LEU A 62 -27.21 10.69 5.95
N LEU A 63 -26.46 10.68 7.05
CA LEU A 63 -26.84 11.35 8.29
C LEU A 63 -26.84 12.87 8.13
N ALA A 64 -25.81 13.43 7.46
CA ALA A 64 -25.74 14.86 7.18
C ALA A 64 -26.93 15.33 6.32
N LEU A 65 -27.32 14.54 5.31
CA LEU A 65 -28.48 14.83 4.48
C LEU A 65 -29.80 14.71 5.27
N ALA A 66 -29.98 13.64 6.04
CA ALA A 66 -31.18 13.40 6.84
C ALA A 66 -31.41 14.51 7.89
N LEU A 67 -30.33 15.03 8.47
CA LEU A 67 -30.37 16.10 9.48
C LEU A 67 -30.24 17.50 8.88
N GLN A 68 -30.16 17.65 7.55
CA GLN A 68 -29.91 18.93 6.86
C GLN A 68 -28.69 19.69 7.43
N SER A 69 -27.63 18.95 7.75
CA SER A 69 -26.44 19.48 8.43
C SER A 69 -25.60 20.37 7.51
N SER A 70 -25.37 21.61 7.95
CA SER A 70 -24.42 22.55 7.35
C SER A 70 -23.00 22.44 7.95
N ASN A 71 -22.74 21.41 8.74
CA ASN A 71 -21.45 21.26 9.44
C ASN A 71 -20.31 20.99 8.44
N ALA A 72 -19.46 22.00 8.24
CA ALA A 72 -18.33 21.94 7.33
C ALA A 72 -17.36 20.78 7.63
N PHE A 73 -17.17 20.41 8.90
CA PHE A 73 -16.29 19.31 9.28
C PHE A 73 -16.80 17.95 8.80
N GLN A 74 -18.12 17.71 8.87
CA GLN A 74 -18.73 16.48 8.35
C GLN A 74 -18.52 16.35 6.84
N TRP A 75 -18.65 17.45 6.09
CA TRP A 75 -18.40 17.48 4.66
C TRP A 75 -16.92 17.33 4.31
N PHE A 76 -16.02 17.92 5.12
CA PHE A 76 -14.58 17.76 4.96
C PHE A 76 -14.14 16.30 5.12
N LEU A 77 -14.71 15.56 6.08
CA LEU A 77 -14.42 14.14 6.25
C LEU A 77 -14.75 13.32 5.00
N THR A 78 -15.80 13.69 4.26
CA THR A 78 -16.17 13.02 3.01
C THR A 78 -15.07 13.10 1.93
N LEU A 79 -14.16 14.08 2.01
CA LEU A 79 -13.01 14.17 1.10
C LEU A 79 -12.05 12.97 1.24
N LEU A 80 -12.07 12.25 2.37
CA LEU A 80 -11.32 11.01 2.56
C LEU A 80 -11.78 9.88 1.62
N ALA A 81 -12.94 10.01 0.97
CA ALA A 81 -13.38 9.07 -0.05
C ALA A 81 -12.42 9.03 -1.25
N ILE A 82 -11.82 10.18 -1.61
CA ILE A 82 -10.90 10.29 -2.75
C ILE A 82 -9.66 9.41 -2.56
N PRO A 83 -8.84 9.57 -1.50
CA PRO A 83 -7.68 8.71 -1.29
C PRO A 83 -8.07 7.24 -1.08
N ALA A 84 -9.21 6.95 -0.45
CA ALA A 84 -9.71 5.59 -0.26
C ALA A 84 -10.01 4.89 -1.60
N ILE A 85 -10.69 5.56 -2.52
CA ILE A 85 -11.01 5.03 -3.86
C ILE A 85 -9.73 4.82 -4.66
N ILE A 86 -8.84 5.81 -4.71
CA ILE A 86 -7.56 5.71 -5.44
C ILE A 86 -6.73 4.54 -4.90
N SER A 87 -6.60 4.41 -3.57
CA SER A 87 -5.88 3.32 -2.92
C SER A 87 -6.49 1.96 -3.27
N CYS A 88 -7.82 1.84 -3.23
CA CYS A 88 -8.53 0.62 -3.60
C CYS A 88 -8.26 0.20 -5.06
N LEU A 89 -8.35 1.14 -6.00
CA LEU A 89 -8.07 0.89 -7.42
C LEU A 89 -6.61 0.49 -7.65
N ARG A 90 -5.65 1.18 -7.02
CA ARG A 90 -4.21 0.84 -7.11
C ARG A 90 -3.94 -0.56 -6.56
N CYS A 91 -4.49 -0.90 -5.40
CA CYS A 91 -4.34 -2.24 -4.80
C CYS A 91 -4.90 -3.32 -5.73
N ARG A 92 -6.09 -3.12 -6.31
CA ARG A 92 -6.69 -4.07 -7.26
C ARG A 92 -5.84 -4.23 -8.53
N ARG A 93 -5.29 -3.14 -9.07
CA ARG A 93 -4.39 -3.20 -10.24
C ARG A 93 -3.12 -3.99 -9.92
N ARG A 94 -2.45 -3.69 -8.80
CA ARG A 94 -1.23 -4.39 -8.38
C ARG A 94 -1.48 -5.89 -8.13
N LEU A 95 -2.62 -6.26 -7.56
CA LEU A 95 -3.01 -7.67 -7.35
C LEU A 95 -3.25 -8.44 -8.66
N ARG A 96 -3.66 -7.77 -9.74
CA ARG A 96 -3.84 -8.40 -11.06
C ARG A 96 -2.51 -8.55 -11.81
N ALA A 97 -1.55 -7.66 -11.55
CA ALA A 97 -0.27 -7.60 -12.25
C ALA A 97 0.80 -8.47 -11.56
N ARG A 98 0.52 -9.76 -11.31
CA ARG A 98 1.48 -10.68 -10.65
C ARG A 98 2.79 -10.80 -11.43
N SER A 99 2.73 -10.83 -12.75
CA SER A 99 3.92 -10.90 -13.61
C SER A 99 4.82 -9.66 -13.57
N ALA A 100 4.30 -8.53 -13.10
CA ALA A 100 5.05 -7.28 -12.94
C ALA A 100 5.50 -7.04 -11.49
N TYR A 101 5.35 -8.05 -10.62
CA TYR A 101 5.75 -7.95 -9.22
C TYR A 101 7.27 -8.04 -9.09
N LYS A 102 7.89 -6.99 -8.55
CA LYS A 102 9.33 -6.89 -8.34
C LYS A 102 9.77 -7.11 -6.89
N GLY A 103 8.83 -7.38 -5.99
CA GLY A 103 9.04 -7.39 -4.54
C GLY A 103 8.35 -6.19 -3.86
N HIS A 104 8.45 -6.12 -2.53
CA HIS A 104 7.89 -5.03 -1.74
C HIS A 104 8.76 -4.68 -0.53
N GLU A 105 8.69 -3.42 -0.08
CA GLU A 105 9.42 -2.94 1.10
C GLU A 105 8.76 -3.37 2.42
N VAL A 106 9.59 -3.56 3.45
CA VAL A 106 9.18 -3.78 4.84
C VAL A 106 8.72 -2.46 5.44
N GLY A 107 7.41 -2.30 5.67
CA GLY A 107 6.92 -1.13 6.42
C GLY A 107 5.60 -0.51 5.96
N VAL A 108 4.92 -1.09 4.97
CA VAL A 108 3.68 -0.52 4.43
C VAL A 108 2.47 -0.84 5.32
N PHE A 109 2.41 -0.26 6.53
CA PHE A 109 1.35 -0.53 7.50
C PHE A 109 0.12 0.38 7.36
N PHE A 110 0.26 1.59 6.79
CA PHE A 110 -0.86 2.54 6.68
C PHE A 110 -1.39 2.68 5.25
N PRO A 111 -2.73 2.58 5.04
CA PRO A 111 -3.33 2.48 3.70
C PRO A 111 -3.20 3.73 2.82
N TRP A 112 -2.92 4.90 3.40
CA TRP A 112 -2.83 6.18 2.67
C TRP A 112 -1.54 6.98 2.91
N PHE A 113 -0.83 6.76 4.04
CA PHE A 113 0.42 7.49 4.34
C PHE A 113 1.65 6.91 3.64
N SER A 114 1.55 5.72 3.05
CA SER A 114 2.63 5.09 2.29
C SER A 114 2.69 5.53 0.81
N GLY A 115 1.99 6.61 0.45
CA GLY A 115 1.77 7.03 -0.94
C GLY A 115 2.96 7.68 -1.68
N LEU A 116 4.16 7.74 -1.11
CA LEU A 116 5.34 8.39 -1.73
C LEU A 116 6.68 7.63 -1.58
N GLY A 117 6.73 6.45 -0.96
CA GLY A 117 7.88 5.53 -1.07
C GLY A 117 7.46 4.42 -2.03
N GLY A 118 7.81 4.50 -3.30
CA GLY A 118 9.04 3.89 -3.79
C GLY A 118 8.61 2.81 -4.78
N LEU A 119 9.34 2.69 -5.88
CA LEU A 119 9.02 1.90 -7.08
C LEU A 119 9.49 0.47 -6.93
#